data_AF-A0A932L1M5-F1
#
_entry.id   AF-A0A932L1M5-F1
#
_cell.length_a   1.000
_cell.length_b   1.000
_cell.length_c   1.000
_cell.angle_alpha   90.00
_cell.angle_beta   90.00
_cell.angle_gamma   90.00
#
_symmetry.space_group_name_H-M   'P 1'
#
loop_
_entity.id
_entity.type
_entity.pdbx_description
1 polymer ?
#
loop_
_entity_poly.entity_id
_entity_poly.type
_entity_poly.pdbx_seq_one_letter_code
_entity_poly.pdbx_strand_id
1 'polypeptide(L)'
;MLMLVVVVGICGLVVRYLHPIQVFATPGEYLALHSLLELVSIAVSLMVFSLGWALRKAERSGRGLILGIASASVGLIDFLHMFSYAGMPDLVTPSSSEKAINFWLLGRLVMAVALLV
;
A
#
# COMPACT_ATOMS: atom_id res chain seq x y z
N MET A 1 5.87 5.92 -23.89
CA MET A 1 6.67 4.68 -24.05
C MET A 1 8.17 4.92 -23.90
N LEU A 2 8.79 5.84 -24.65
CA LEU A 2 10.22 6.16 -24.55
C LEU A 2 10.66 6.64 -23.14
N MET A 3 9.87 7.53 -22.53
CA MET A 3 10.14 8.04 -21.18
C MET A 3 10.13 6.92 -20.11
N LEU A 4 9.24 5.95 -20.26
CA LEU A 4 9.14 4.80 -19.34
C LEU A 4 10.39 3.92 -19.43
N VAL A 5 10.87 3.66 -20.65
CA VAL A 5 12.07 2.84 -20.88
C VAL A 5 13.32 3.54 -20.34
N VAL A 6 13.43 4.86 -20.50
CA VAL A 6 14.54 5.65 -19.95
C VAL A 6 14.53 5.62 -18.42
N VAL A 7 13.36 5.79 -17.78
CA VAL A 7 13.23 5.73 -16.32
C VAL A 7 13.60 4.34 -15.79
N VAL A 8 13.09 3.27 -16.40
CA VAL A 8 13.42 1.89 -16.01
C VAL A 8 14.91 1.59 -16.20
N GLY A 9 15.50 2.04 -17.31
CA GLY A 9 16.93 1.89 -17.59
C GLY A 9 17.81 2.63 -16.57
N ILE A 10 17.43 3.86 -16.19
CA ILE A 10 18.12 4.63 -15.14
C ILE A 10 17.97 3.92 -13.79
N CYS A 11 16.77 3.47 -13.41
CA CYS A 11 16.55 2.72 -12.17
C CYS A 11 17.39 1.43 -12.14
N GLY A 12 17.48 0.68 -13.25
CA GLY A 12 18.30 -0.52 -13.33
C GLY A 12 19.81 -0.25 -13.22
N LEU A 13 20.29 0.82 -13.83
CA LEU A 13 21.68 1.27 -13.70
C LEU A 13 21.99 1.70 -12.25
N VAL A 14 21.09 2.47 -11.63
CA VAL A 14 21.21 2.91 -10.25
C VAL A 14 21.26 1.71 -9.30
N VAL A 15 20.38 0.72 -9.45
CA VAL A 15 20.39 -0.51 -8.63
C VAL A 15 21.68 -1.32 -8.83
N ARG A 16 22.26 -1.32 -10.02
CA ARG A 16 23.50 -2.06 -10.32
C ARG A 16 24.75 -1.41 -9.69
N TYR A 17 24.80 -0.08 -9.65
CA TYR A 17 25.98 0.65 -9.15
C TYR A 17 25.86 1.11 -7.70
N LEU A 18 24.65 1.15 -7.13
CA LEU A 18 24.47 1.33 -5.71
C LEU A 18 24.73 0.00 -4.99
N HIS A 19 25.83 -0.06 -4.23
CA HIS A 19 26.01 -1.12 -3.25
C HIS A 19 24.85 -1.10 -2.25
N PRO A 20 24.40 -2.26 -1.71
CA PRO A 20 23.40 -2.30 -0.67
C PRO A 20 23.86 -1.46 0.52
N ILE A 21 23.30 -0.27 0.67
CA ILE A 21 23.53 0.56 1.85
C ILE A 21 22.66 -0.01 2.95
N GLN A 22 23.27 -0.37 4.07
CA GLN A 22 22.49 -0.71 5.27
C GLN A 22 21.91 0.58 5.84
N VAL A 23 20.65 0.84 5.52
CA VAL A 23 19.88 2.00 6.02
C VAL A 23 19.47 1.80 7.48
N PHE A 24 19.25 0.55 7.89
CA PHE A 24 18.82 0.17 9.24
C PHE A 24 19.89 -0.72 9.87
N ALA A 25 20.18 -0.48 11.14
CA ALA A 25 21.12 -1.29 11.91
C ALA A 25 20.48 -2.61 12.35
N THR A 26 19.15 -2.62 12.54
CA THR A 26 18.40 -3.82 12.94
C THR A 26 17.11 -3.99 12.14
N PRO A 27 16.60 -5.23 11.99
CA PRO A 27 15.29 -5.47 11.38
C PRO A 27 14.13 -4.77 12.10
N GLY A 28 14.25 -4.55 13.42
CA GLY A 28 13.23 -3.88 14.23
C GLY A 28 13.08 -2.40 13.90
N GLU A 29 14.16 -1.70 13.55
CA GLU A 29 14.10 -0.30 13.12
C GLU A 29 13.36 -0.15 11.78
N TYR A 30 13.67 -1.03 10.84
CA TYR A 30 12.93 -1.11 9.58
C TYR A 30 11.46 -1.40 9.83
N LEU A 31 11.15 -2.38 10.69
CA LEU A 31 9.79 -2.79 10.97
C LEU A 31 8.97 -1.68 11.63
N ALA A 32 9.59 -0.90 12.53
CA ALA A 32 8.96 0.26 13.16
C ALA A 32 8.63 1.35 12.12
N LEU A 33 9.57 1.69 11.24
CA LEU A 33 9.32 2.67 10.18
C LEU A 33 8.27 2.16 9.18
N HIS A 34 8.38 0.90 8.74
CA HIS A 34 7.42 0.26 7.84
C HIS A 34 6.01 0.33 8.44
N SER A 35 5.83 -0.10 9.68
CA SER A 35 4.54 -0.07 10.37
C SER A 35 3.98 1.35 10.52
N LEU A 36 4.84 2.34 10.81
CA LEU A 36 4.42 3.74 10.86
C LEU A 36 3.89 4.23 9.50
N LEU A 37 4.60 3.91 8.41
CA LEU A 37 4.17 4.29 7.06
C LEU A 37 2.87 3.60 6.66
N GLU A 38 2.68 2.32 7.03
CA GLU A 38 1.42 1.62 6.81
C GLU A 38 0.26 2.27 7.59
N LEU A 39 0.48 2.66 8.86
CA LEU A 39 -0.54 3.38 9.65
C LEU A 39 -0.93 4.72 9.00
N VAL A 40 0.03 5.44 8.42
CA VAL A 40 -0.25 6.67 7.66
C VAL A 40 -1.07 6.35 6.41
N SER A 41 -0.73 5.30 5.65
CA SER A 41 -1.51 4.86 4.48
C SER A 41 -2.96 4.50 4.85
N ILE A 42 -3.14 3.76 5.94
CA ILE A 42 -4.45 3.37 6.46
C ILE A 42 -5.26 4.61 6.87
N ALA A 43 -4.65 5.55 7.57
CA ALA A 43 -5.31 6.79 7.96
C ALA A 43 -5.80 7.59 6.73
N VAL A 44 -4.94 7.75 5.71
CA VAL A 44 -5.31 8.42 4.46
C VAL A 44 -6.45 7.68 3.76
N SER A 45 -6.39 6.35 3.70
CA SER A 45 -7.45 5.52 3.13
C SER A 45 -8.80 5.73 3.81
N LEU A 46 -8.82 5.82 5.15
CA LEU A 46 -10.03 6.12 5.92
C LEU A 46 -10.52 7.57 5.71
N MET A 47 -9.61 8.53 5.51
CA MET A 47 -9.98 9.90 5.16
C MET A 47 -10.66 9.98 3.80
N VAL A 48 -10.14 9.29 2.79
CA VAL A 48 -10.75 9.22 1.45
C VAL A 48 -12.13 8.56 1.51
N PHE A 49 -12.26 7.45 2.26
CA PHE A 49 -13.56 6.84 2.55
C PHE A 49 -14.53 7.84 3.19
N SER A 50 -14.08 8.54 4.23
CA SER A 50 -14.90 9.50 4.98
C SER A 50 -15.40 10.62 4.07
N LEU A 51 -14.56 11.14 3.17
CA LEU A 51 -14.93 12.16 2.20
C LEU A 51 -15.94 11.63 1.18
N GLY A 52 -15.67 10.47 0.56
CA GLY A 52 -16.56 9.83 -0.39
C GLY A 52 -17.94 9.51 0.22
N TRP A 53 -17.95 9.05 1.48
CA TRP A 53 -19.18 8.79 2.21
C TRP A 53 -19.94 10.07 2.56
N ALA A 54 -19.25 11.12 3.01
CA ALA A 54 -19.88 12.40 3.37
C ALA A 54 -20.55 13.07 2.17
N LEU A 55 -19.93 13.02 1.00
CA LEU A 55 -20.41 13.68 -0.22
C LEU A 55 -21.35 12.82 -1.07
N ARG A 56 -21.62 11.56 -0.68
CA ARG A 56 -22.36 10.58 -1.50
C ARG A 56 -23.77 11.01 -1.97
N LYS A 57 -24.41 11.94 -1.25
CA LYS A 57 -25.74 12.47 -1.62
C LYS A 57 -25.67 13.72 -2.49
N ALA A 58 -24.55 14.44 -2.44
CA ALA A 58 -24.32 15.66 -3.21
C ALA A 58 -23.69 15.36 -4.58
N GLU A 59 -22.90 14.30 -4.66
CA GLU A 59 -22.24 13.82 -5.88
C GLU A 59 -23.18 12.89 -6.66
N ARG A 60 -23.41 13.16 -7.95
CA ARG A 60 -24.42 12.44 -8.76
C ARG A 60 -23.88 11.23 -9.52
N SER A 61 -22.58 11.17 -9.79
CA SER A 61 -21.97 10.09 -10.57
C SER A 61 -21.70 8.81 -9.77
N GLY A 62 -21.69 8.88 -8.43
CA GLY A 62 -21.37 7.77 -7.53
C GLY A 62 -19.89 7.43 -7.47
N ARG A 63 -19.05 8.03 -8.33
CA ARG A 63 -17.61 7.73 -8.43
C ARG A 63 -16.86 8.03 -7.15
N GLY A 64 -17.21 9.14 -6.49
CA GLY A 64 -16.60 9.50 -5.20
C GLY A 64 -16.90 8.47 -4.10
N LEU A 65 -18.09 7.87 -4.12
CA LEU A 65 -18.46 6.81 -3.19
C LEU A 65 -17.72 5.49 -3.51
N ILE A 66 -17.59 5.15 -4.80
CA ILE A 66 -16.84 3.96 -5.24
C ILE A 66 -15.38 4.06 -4.78
N LEU A 67 -14.72 5.19 -5.04
CA LEU A 67 -13.35 5.43 -4.58
C LEU A 67 -13.25 5.40 -3.06
N GLY A 68 -14.23 5.97 -2.36
CA GLY A 68 -14.28 5.90 -0.90
C GLY A 68 -14.35 4.47 -0.37
N ILE A 69 -15.25 3.63 -0.89
CA ILE A 69 -15.41 2.22 -0.48
C ILE A 69 -14.16 1.42 -0.84
N ALA A 70 -13.58 1.66 -2.02
CA ALA A 70 -12.33 1.04 -2.42
C ALA A 70 -11.19 1.41 -1.47
N SER A 71 -11.05 2.70 -1.11
CA SER A 71 -10.07 3.14 -0.12
C SER A 71 -10.28 2.49 1.25
N ALA A 72 -11.51 2.38 1.76
CA ALA A 72 -11.76 1.65 3.01
C ALA A 72 -11.31 0.19 2.94
N SER A 73 -11.57 -0.48 1.82
CA SER A 73 -11.14 -1.85 1.57
C SER A 73 -9.61 -1.96 1.53
N VAL A 74 -8.94 -1.01 0.87
CA VAL A 74 -7.47 -0.91 0.85
C VAL A 74 -6.91 -0.68 2.25
N GLY A 75 -7.49 0.21 3.05
CA GLY A 75 -7.05 0.42 4.44
C GLY A 75 -7.14 -0.85 5.30
N LEU A 76 -8.18 -1.67 5.11
CA LEU A 76 -8.27 -2.96 5.77
C LEU A 76 -7.20 -3.95 5.28
N ILE A 77 -6.92 -3.95 3.97
CA ILE A 77 -5.88 -4.80 3.38
C ILE A 77 -4.48 -4.37 3.83
N ASP A 78 -4.20 -3.07 3.89
CA ASP A 78 -2.93 -2.50 4.39
C ASP A 78 -2.72 -2.85 5.86
N PHE A 79 -3.78 -2.86 6.67
CA PHE A 79 -3.70 -3.37 8.05
C PHE A 79 -3.29 -4.85 8.10
N LEU A 80 -3.90 -5.69 7.26
CA LEU A 80 -3.54 -7.11 7.16
C LEU A 80 -2.13 -7.31 6.60
N HIS A 81 -1.70 -6.47 5.65
CA HIS A 81 -0.35 -6.43 5.11
C HIS A 81 0.68 -6.17 6.21
N MET A 82 0.48 -5.09 6.98
CA MET A 82 1.36 -4.67 8.07
C MET A 82 1.60 -5.81 9.06
N PHE A 83 0.54 -6.48 9.55
CA PHE A 83 0.67 -7.61 10.48
C PHE A 83 1.11 -8.93 9.83
N SER A 84 1.13 -9.01 8.49
CA SER A 84 1.64 -10.20 7.79
C SER A 84 3.13 -10.13 7.51
N TYR A 85 3.77 -8.97 7.73
CA TYR A 85 5.19 -8.76 7.48
C TYR A 85 6.08 -9.63 8.38
N ALA A 86 7.17 -10.16 7.81
CA ALA A 86 8.10 -11.00 8.55
C ALA A 86 8.71 -10.25 9.74
N GLY A 87 8.54 -10.79 10.96
CA GLY A 87 8.95 -10.15 12.21
C GLY A 87 7.78 -9.57 13.02
N MET A 88 6.56 -9.55 12.47
CA MET A 88 5.34 -9.27 13.22
C MET A 88 4.80 -10.54 13.90
N PRO A 89 4.04 -10.40 15.00
CA PRO A 89 3.35 -11.52 15.63
C PRO A 89 2.43 -12.24 14.63
N ASP A 90 2.33 -13.55 14.79
CA ASP A 90 1.40 -14.34 14.00
C ASP A 90 -0.05 -13.95 14.33
N LEU A 91 -0.85 -13.73 13.28
CA LEU A 91 -2.30 -13.54 13.40
C LEU A 91 -3.02 -14.88 13.12
N VAL A 92 -3.77 -14.97 12.02
CA VAL A 92 -4.49 -16.19 11.61
C VAL A 92 -3.54 -17.30 11.14
N THR A 93 -2.43 -16.90 10.51
CA THR A 93 -1.38 -17.78 9.98
C THR A 93 -0.01 -17.12 10.18
N PRO A 94 1.10 -17.87 10.10
CA PRO A 94 2.43 -17.32 10.30
C PRO A 94 2.73 -16.09 9.43
N SER A 95 3.45 -15.11 9.99
CA SER A 95 3.93 -13.95 9.23
C SER A 95 5.05 -14.37 8.25
N SER A 96 5.05 -13.80 7.05
CA SER A 96 6.07 -14.07 6.03
C SER A 96 6.08 -12.98 4.96
N SER A 97 7.22 -12.79 4.31
CA SER A 97 7.35 -11.84 3.19
C SER A 97 6.35 -12.14 2.06
N GLU A 98 6.10 -13.42 1.75
CA GLU A 98 5.13 -13.84 0.74
C GLU A 98 3.69 -13.51 1.12
N LYS A 99 3.31 -13.72 2.39
CA LYS A 99 1.98 -13.34 2.87
C LYS A 99 1.79 -11.82 2.80
N ALA A 100 2.79 -11.06 3.24
CA ALA A 100 2.76 -9.60 3.19
C ALA A 100 2.64 -9.09 1.75
N ILE A 101 3.47 -9.55 0.82
CA ILE A 101 3.42 -9.06 -0.58
C ILE A 101 2.10 -9.41 -1.26
N ASN A 102 1.48 -10.55 -0.93
CA ASN A 102 0.17 -10.90 -1.46
C ASN A 102 -0.93 -9.93 -1.02
N PHE A 103 -0.95 -9.50 0.25
CA PHE A 103 -1.87 -8.45 0.70
C PHE A 103 -1.56 -7.09 0.03
N TRP A 104 -0.29 -6.73 -0.08
CA TRP A 104 0.14 -5.50 -0.75
C TRP A 104 -0.32 -5.42 -2.22
N LEU A 105 -0.20 -6.53 -2.96
CA LEU A 105 -0.69 -6.65 -4.33
C LEU A 105 -2.22 -6.63 -4.40
N LEU A 106 -2.91 -7.28 -3.47
CA LEU A 106 -4.37 -7.28 -3.39
C LEU A 106 -4.93 -5.86 -3.21
N GLY A 107 -4.33 -5.05 -2.33
CA GLY A 107 -4.74 -3.65 -2.12
C GLY A 107 -4.60 -2.80 -3.41
N ARG A 108 -3.50 -2.99 -4.12
CA ARG A 108 -3.27 -2.33 -5.43
C ARG A 108 -4.27 -2.77 -6.49
N LEU A 109 -4.59 -4.06 -6.53
CA LEU A 109 -5.58 -4.58 -7.46
C LEU A 109 -6.96 -3.99 -7.19
N VAL A 110 -7.38 -3.90 -5.93
CA VAL A 110 -8.65 -3.28 -5.53
C VAL A 110 -8.72 -1.82 -5.98
N MET A 111 -7.67 -1.03 -5.71
CA MET A 111 -7.64 0.38 -6.12
C MET A 111 -7.59 0.52 -7.65
N ALA A 112 -6.79 -0.30 -8.34
CA ALA A 112 -6.69 -0.27 -9.80
C ALA A 112 -8.04 -0.56 -10.47
N VAL A 113 -8.79 -1.55 -9.97
CA VAL A 113 -10.14 -1.85 -10.47
C VAL A 113 -11.11 -0.71 -10.19
N ALA A 114 -11.05 -0.09 -9.00
CA ALA A 114 -11.91 1.03 -8.64
C ALA A 114 -11.67 2.27 -9.51
N LEU A 115 -10.46 2.46 -10.05
CA LEU A 115 -10.13 3.57 -10.94
C LEU A 115 -10.63 3.38 -12.38
N LEU A 116 -11.11 2.19 -12.76
CA LEU A 116 -11.61 1.90 -14.11
C LEU A 116 -13.09 2.27 -14.31
N VAL A 117 -13.79 2.67 -13.26
CA VAL A 117 -15.24 2.96 -13.23
C VAL A 117 -15.53 4.42 -12.91
#